data_AF-A0A1V9KJP7-F1
#
_entry.id   AF-A0A1V9KJP7-F1
#
_cell.length_a   1.000
_cell.length_b   1.000
_cell.length_c   1.000
_cell.angle_alpha   90.00
_cell.angle_beta   90.00
_cell.angle_gamma   90.00
#
_symmetry.space_group_name_H-M   'P 1'
#
loop_
_entity.id
_entity.type
_entity.pdbx_description
1 polymer ?
#
loop_
_entity_poly.entity_id
_entity_poly.type
_entity_poly.pdbx_seq_one_letter_code
_entity_poly.pdbx_strand_id
1 'polypeptide(L)'
;MLTADVVNLLLGGGEATPKGIETTALEMVRTGRLQGERKADGTLTVRTIPPTADSAPLRPVEALVVERIRRRSRNGVDRVPTGALGPGDGDEFWVWWRDFQKAVRDETTALGLIRPARNKYLTLTYRGAALAAWFGALWAGVSWSPDGVRVLLQAVLVLSLLGLVRLSDVPLGSAPRLTAEGRQAAREWRTHDRDGEHRLPKRQVGVAGPESALPVREPRQIWSSYGRAWHVVDAGPLDPPRWGHLWQFVVLAVTVGVGFVAMLVVSLTARPPYGWEWDTAPVLTGVLLWSLWLPARRHVLAVPDESSFRGAVISRWDYDTHYDDPHTDVTHYCCSIEDPATRKAWSFEVDRWSRPMFSREANSQLKDRFRVGDVVDVHCSPRRRKIRRISVAEAVSRTD
;
A
#
# COMPACT_ATOMS: atom_id res chain seq x y z
N MET A 1 -23.16 -23.28 -4.32
CA MET A 1 -22.91 -22.08 -5.16
C MET A 1 -21.74 -21.36 -4.53
N LEU A 2 -20.72 -20.96 -5.30
CA LEU A 2 -19.57 -20.23 -4.76
C LEU A 2 -19.97 -18.80 -4.42
N THR A 3 -19.39 -18.28 -3.35
CA THR A 3 -19.73 -16.96 -2.80
C THR A 3 -18.88 -15.89 -3.46
N ALA A 4 -19.35 -14.64 -3.46
CA ALA A 4 -18.72 -13.58 -4.25
C ALA A 4 -17.26 -13.31 -3.84
N ASP A 5 -16.94 -13.41 -2.55
CA ASP A 5 -15.58 -13.29 -2.03
C ASP A 5 -14.65 -14.42 -2.50
N VAL A 6 -15.14 -15.66 -2.48
CA VAL A 6 -14.41 -16.83 -2.98
C VAL A 6 -14.18 -16.70 -4.48
N VAL A 7 -15.21 -16.29 -5.24
CA VAL A 7 -15.10 -16.04 -6.69
C VAL A 7 -14.05 -14.97 -6.96
N ASN A 8 -14.05 -13.85 -6.23
CA ASN A 8 -13.02 -12.82 -6.40
C ASN A 8 -11.61 -13.32 -6.09
N LEU A 9 -11.44 -14.15 -5.06
CA LEU A 9 -10.14 -14.75 -4.74
C LEU A 9 -9.67 -15.67 -5.86
N LEU A 10 -10.56 -16.49 -6.43
CA LEU A 10 -10.26 -17.36 -7.55
C LEU A 10 -9.87 -16.59 -8.81
N LEU A 11 -10.61 -15.53 -9.14
CA LEU A 11 -10.30 -14.64 -10.25
C LEU A 11 -9.00 -13.86 -10.02
N GLY A 12 -8.68 -13.55 -8.76
CA GLY A 12 -7.43 -12.94 -8.30
C GLY A 12 -6.25 -13.90 -8.22
N GLY A 13 -6.38 -15.13 -8.71
CA GLY A 13 -5.27 -16.08 -8.79
C GLY A 13 -4.86 -16.68 -7.44
N GLY A 14 -5.74 -16.66 -6.43
CA GLY A 14 -5.44 -17.10 -5.07
C GLY A 14 -5.32 -15.96 -4.06
N GLU A 15 -5.44 -14.71 -4.51
CA GLU A 15 -5.34 -13.51 -3.67
C GLU A 15 -6.69 -12.82 -3.50
N ALA A 16 -7.07 -12.56 -2.25
CA ALA A 16 -8.25 -11.77 -1.93
C ALA A 16 -8.00 -10.30 -2.29
N THR A 17 -8.89 -9.72 -3.11
CA THR A 17 -8.79 -8.34 -3.60
C THR A 17 -9.83 -7.44 -2.92
N PRO A 18 -9.60 -6.13 -2.80
CA PRO A 18 -10.57 -5.22 -2.17
C PRO A 18 -11.93 -5.18 -2.87
N LYS A 19 -11.99 -5.57 -4.16
CA LYS A 19 -13.25 -5.74 -4.90
C LYS A 19 -14.15 -6.81 -4.25
N GLY A 20 -13.54 -7.82 -3.61
CA GLY A 20 -14.24 -8.82 -2.81
C GLY A 20 -15.18 -8.21 -1.79
N ILE A 21 -14.79 -7.10 -1.13
CA ILE A 21 -15.60 -6.41 -0.11
C ILE A 21 -16.92 -5.90 -0.73
N GLU A 22 -16.81 -5.18 -1.84
CA GLU A 22 -17.95 -4.59 -2.53
C GLU A 22 -18.89 -5.68 -3.06
N THR A 23 -18.33 -6.74 -3.66
CA THR A 23 -19.12 -7.83 -4.22
C THR A 23 -19.79 -8.68 -3.15
N THR A 24 -19.15 -8.89 -1.99
CA THR A 24 -19.78 -9.55 -0.84
C THR A 24 -20.92 -8.70 -0.30
N ALA A 25 -20.72 -7.38 -0.16
CA ALA A 25 -21.80 -6.48 0.27
C ALA A 25 -22.99 -6.51 -0.72
N LEU A 26 -22.72 -6.53 -2.03
CA LEU A 26 -23.74 -6.68 -3.07
C LEU A 26 -24.49 -8.02 -2.99
N GLU A 27 -23.78 -9.13 -2.77
CA GLU A 27 -24.37 -10.46 -2.56
C GLU A 27 -25.25 -10.48 -1.30
N MET A 28 -24.79 -9.86 -0.22
CA MET A 28 -25.56 -9.71 1.02
C MET A 28 -26.82 -8.86 0.82
N VAL A 29 -26.78 -7.85 -0.06
CA VAL A 29 -28.00 -7.12 -0.47
C VAL A 29 -28.96 -8.02 -1.24
N ARG A 30 -28.45 -8.81 -2.20
CA ARG A 30 -29.27 -9.73 -3.01
C ARG A 30 -29.95 -10.82 -2.18
N THR A 31 -29.25 -11.30 -1.16
CA THR A 31 -29.74 -12.34 -0.23
C THR A 31 -30.58 -11.78 0.93
N GLY A 32 -30.86 -10.47 0.93
CA GLY A 32 -31.69 -9.82 1.94
C GLY A 32 -31.03 -9.71 3.32
N ARG A 33 -29.71 -9.89 3.42
CA ARG A 33 -28.93 -9.74 4.65
C ARG A 33 -28.56 -8.28 4.93
N LEU A 34 -28.42 -7.49 3.88
CA LEU A 34 -28.23 -6.04 3.92
C LEU A 34 -29.32 -5.37 3.10
N GLN A 35 -29.65 -4.12 3.43
CA GLN A 35 -30.51 -3.32 2.58
C GLN A 35 -29.65 -2.39 1.74
N GLY A 36 -29.78 -2.52 0.41
CA GLY A 36 -29.11 -1.66 -0.56
C GLY A 36 -30.05 -0.57 -1.07
N GLU A 37 -29.54 0.65 -1.19
CA GLU A 37 -30.23 1.78 -1.81
C GLU A 37 -29.28 2.52 -2.74
N ARG A 38 -29.73 2.78 -3.96
CA ARG A 38 -28.98 3.56 -4.94
C ARG A 38 -29.42 5.02 -4.86
N LYS A 39 -28.48 5.91 -4.52
CA LYS A 39 -28.70 7.36 -4.53
C LYS A 39 -28.84 7.88 -5.96
N ALA A 40 -29.35 9.11 -6.09
CA ALA A 40 -29.54 9.78 -7.38
C ALA A 40 -28.24 9.99 -8.17
N ASP A 41 -27.10 10.07 -7.49
CA ASP A 41 -25.75 10.14 -8.06
C ASP A 41 -25.23 8.78 -8.58
N GLY A 42 -26.02 7.71 -8.45
CA GLY A 42 -25.66 6.33 -8.82
C GLY A 42 -24.88 5.58 -7.73
N THR A 43 -24.50 6.24 -6.64
CA THR A 43 -23.77 5.64 -5.51
C THR A 43 -24.64 4.60 -4.82
N LEU A 44 -24.14 3.37 -4.71
CA LEU A 44 -24.81 2.34 -3.92
C LEU A 44 -24.43 2.49 -2.45
N THR A 45 -25.45 2.58 -1.61
CA THR A 45 -25.32 2.59 -0.16
C THR A 45 -25.93 1.34 0.45
N VAL A 46 -25.35 0.86 1.54
CA VAL A 46 -25.77 -0.33 2.28
C VAL A 46 -26.03 0.01 3.74
N ARG A 47 -27.01 -0.66 4.35
CA ARG A 47 -27.24 -0.62 5.80
C ARG A 47 -27.51 -2.01 6.35
N THR A 48 -27.20 -2.20 7.63
CA THR A 48 -27.48 -3.44 8.34
C THR A 48 -28.96 -3.57 8.65
N ILE A 49 -29.51 -4.77 8.45
CA ILE A 49 -30.88 -5.10 8.86
C ILE A 49 -30.81 -5.82 10.23
N PRO A 50 -31.73 -5.54 11.17
CA PRO A 50 -31.82 -6.31 12.40
C PRO A 50 -32.01 -7.81 12.10
N PRO A 51 -31.31 -8.72 12.79
CA PRO A 51 -31.49 -10.13 12.58
C PRO A 51 -32.93 -10.52 12.95
N THR A 52 -33.64 -11.17 12.03
CA THR A 52 -34.93 -11.82 12.32
C THR A 52 -34.68 -13.20 12.94
N ALA A 53 -35.64 -13.71 13.71
CA ALA A 53 -35.52 -15.00 14.41
C ALA A 53 -35.22 -16.19 13.47
N ASP A 54 -35.62 -16.10 12.19
CA ASP A 54 -35.42 -17.12 11.16
C ASP A 54 -34.16 -16.91 10.31
N SER A 55 -33.34 -15.90 10.62
CA SER A 55 -32.11 -15.62 9.87
C SER A 55 -31.05 -16.70 10.12
N ALA A 56 -30.63 -17.41 9.06
CA ALA A 56 -29.48 -18.31 9.15
C ALA A 56 -28.22 -17.58 9.68
N PRO A 57 -27.31 -18.25 10.39
CA PRO A 57 -26.14 -17.60 10.96
C PRO A 57 -25.27 -16.94 9.88
N LEU A 58 -24.68 -15.78 10.21
CA LEU A 58 -23.76 -15.09 9.32
C LEU A 58 -22.47 -15.88 9.16
N ARG A 59 -21.96 -15.95 7.93
CA ARG A 59 -20.63 -16.51 7.67
C ARG A 59 -19.54 -15.60 8.24
N PRO A 60 -18.32 -16.11 8.54
CA PRO A 60 -17.24 -15.30 9.09
C PRO A 60 -16.93 -14.04 8.25
N VAL A 61 -16.92 -14.17 6.92
CA VAL A 61 -16.69 -13.06 5.99
C VAL A 61 -17.84 -12.04 6.04
N GLU A 62 -19.08 -12.51 6.07
CA GLU A 62 -20.27 -11.66 6.15
C GLU A 62 -20.33 -10.89 7.48
N ALA A 63 -19.97 -11.54 8.59
CA ALA A 63 -19.90 -10.92 9.90
C ALA A 63 -18.87 -9.79 9.94
N LEU A 64 -17.71 -9.96 9.31
CA LEU A 64 -16.70 -8.91 9.17
C LEU A 64 -17.20 -7.71 8.34
N VAL A 65 -17.94 -7.95 7.27
CA VAL A 65 -18.55 -6.87 6.46
C VAL A 65 -19.61 -6.12 7.26
N VAL A 66 -20.50 -6.82 7.96
CA VAL A 66 -21.51 -6.21 8.84
C VAL A 66 -20.88 -5.37 9.94
N GLU A 67 -19.84 -5.90 10.60
CA GLU A 67 -19.11 -5.18 11.64
C GLU A 67 -18.47 -3.91 11.08
N ARG A 68 -17.88 -3.97 9.88
CA ARG A 68 -17.31 -2.81 9.22
C ARG A 68 -18.38 -1.77 8.88
N ILE A 69 -19.55 -2.19 8.39
CA ILE A 69 -20.68 -1.28 8.14
C ILE A 69 -21.11 -0.62 9.44
N ARG A 70 -21.31 -1.38 10.53
CA ARG A 70 -21.69 -0.84 11.85
C ARG A 70 -20.70 0.21 12.35
N ARG A 71 -19.39 -0.08 12.25
CA ARG A 71 -18.34 0.88 12.62
C ARG A 71 -18.39 2.16 11.77
N ARG A 72 -18.70 2.05 10.47
CA ARG A 72 -18.78 3.19 9.56
C ARG A 72 -20.11 3.95 9.65
N SER A 73 -21.19 3.32 10.10
CA SER A 73 -22.48 3.95 10.37
C SER A 73 -22.49 4.78 11.68
N ARG A 74 -21.39 4.76 12.46
CA ARG A 74 -21.22 5.63 13.63
C ARG A 74 -21.29 7.11 13.19
N ASN A 75 -21.69 8.00 14.11
CA ASN A 75 -21.84 9.46 13.90
C ASN A 75 -23.10 9.91 13.12
N GLY A 76 -24.19 9.14 13.22
CA GLY A 76 -25.52 9.57 12.76
C GLY A 76 -25.78 9.38 11.27
N VAL A 77 -24.99 8.53 10.60
CA VAL A 77 -25.19 8.18 9.19
C VAL A 77 -25.56 6.70 9.06
N ASP A 78 -26.84 6.40 8.88
CA ASP A 78 -27.37 5.02 8.84
C ASP A 78 -26.84 4.20 7.65
N ARG A 79 -26.61 4.85 6.50
CA ARG A 79 -26.32 4.20 5.22
C ARG A 79 -24.89 4.45 4.78
N VAL A 80 -24.12 3.41 4.48
CA VAL A 80 -22.70 3.48 4.13
C VAL A 80 -22.50 3.20 2.64
N PRO A 81 -21.81 4.06 1.86
CA PRO A 81 -21.45 3.77 0.48
C PRO A 81 -20.59 2.50 0.41
N THR A 82 -20.84 1.63 -0.57
CA THR A 82 -20.02 0.42 -0.74
C THR A 82 -18.55 0.75 -0.99
N GLY A 83 -18.27 1.87 -1.66
CA GLY A 83 -16.92 2.41 -1.84
C GLY A 83 -16.21 2.75 -0.52
N ALA A 84 -16.95 3.18 0.51
CA ALA A 84 -16.41 3.56 1.82
C ALA A 84 -16.00 2.37 2.71
N LEU A 85 -16.31 1.15 2.25
CA LEU A 85 -15.85 -0.10 2.86
C LEU A 85 -14.46 -0.52 2.34
N GLY A 86 -13.98 0.14 1.29
CA GLY A 86 -12.75 -0.17 0.59
C GLY A 86 -11.47 0.18 1.38
N PRO A 87 -10.31 0.01 0.72
CA PRO A 87 -9.01 0.20 1.32
C PRO A 87 -8.68 1.68 1.54
N GLY A 88 -8.10 1.98 2.71
CA GLY A 88 -7.68 3.34 3.09
C GLY A 88 -8.78 4.18 3.74
N ASP A 89 -9.99 3.65 3.88
CA ASP A 89 -11.12 4.32 4.55
C ASP A 89 -11.33 3.81 5.99
N GLY A 90 -11.57 4.73 6.92
CA GLY A 90 -11.93 4.40 8.30
C GLY A 90 -10.76 3.99 9.21
N ASP A 91 -11.09 3.60 10.43
CA ASP A 91 -10.13 3.12 11.43
C ASP A 91 -9.67 1.70 11.13
N GLU A 92 -8.39 1.42 11.40
CA GLU A 92 -7.80 0.08 11.46
C GLU A 92 -8.10 -0.81 10.24
N PHE A 93 -8.25 -0.22 9.05
CA PHE A 93 -8.57 -0.98 7.82
C PHE A 93 -7.68 -2.20 7.66
N TRP A 94 -6.39 -2.09 7.99
CA TRP A 94 -5.44 -3.18 7.84
C TRP A 94 -5.66 -4.38 8.75
N VAL A 95 -6.03 -4.13 10.00
CA VAL A 95 -6.32 -5.21 10.95
C VAL A 95 -7.53 -5.97 10.45
N TRP A 96 -8.60 -5.24 10.14
CA TRP A 96 -9.83 -5.80 9.59
C TRP A 96 -9.60 -6.52 8.24
N TRP A 97 -8.81 -5.92 7.34
CA TRP A 97 -8.53 -6.48 6.02
C TRP A 97 -7.77 -7.79 6.12
N ARG A 98 -6.81 -7.89 7.03
CA ARG A 98 -6.09 -9.14 7.29
C ARG A 98 -7.04 -10.23 7.79
N ASP A 99 -7.97 -9.89 8.66
CA ASP A 99 -8.99 -10.83 9.17
C ASP A 99 -9.96 -11.24 8.06
N PHE A 100 -10.36 -10.31 7.19
CA PHE A 100 -11.16 -10.59 6.00
C PHE A 100 -10.43 -11.53 5.05
N GLN A 101 -9.19 -11.22 4.66
CA GLN A 101 -8.38 -12.08 3.79
C GLN A 101 -8.18 -13.47 4.40
N LYS A 102 -7.99 -13.56 5.72
CA LYS A 102 -7.87 -14.83 6.43
C LYS A 102 -9.18 -15.61 6.35
N ALA A 103 -10.32 -15.00 6.66
CA ALA A 103 -11.63 -15.65 6.58
C ALA A 103 -11.95 -16.18 5.17
N VAL A 104 -11.71 -15.38 4.12
CA VAL A 104 -11.92 -15.82 2.73
C VAL A 104 -10.98 -16.97 2.35
N ARG A 105 -9.71 -16.92 2.77
CA ARG A 105 -8.75 -18.01 2.53
C ARG A 105 -9.14 -19.28 3.27
N ASP A 106 -9.58 -19.17 4.52
CA ASP A 106 -9.99 -20.32 5.34
C ASP A 106 -11.22 -21.00 4.70
N GLU A 107 -12.22 -20.22 4.27
CA GLU A 107 -13.41 -20.72 3.55
C GLU A 107 -13.01 -21.38 2.20
N THR A 108 -12.16 -20.72 1.42
CA THR A 108 -11.71 -21.25 0.12
C THR A 108 -10.84 -22.52 0.28
N THR A 109 -10.06 -22.60 1.36
CA THR A 109 -9.24 -23.78 1.69
C THR A 109 -10.12 -24.94 2.15
N ALA A 110 -11.15 -24.68 2.96
CA ALA A 110 -12.13 -25.68 3.38
C ALA A 110 -12.89 -26.28 2.18
N LEU A 111 -13.09 -25.48 1.13
CA LEU A 111 -13.66 -25.93 -0.14
C LEU A 111 -12.66 -26.67 -1.07
N GLY A 112 -11.39 -26.81 -0.69
CA GLY A 112 -10.38 -27.51 -1.50
C GLY A 112 -9.90 -26.74 -2.74
N LEU A 113 -10.25 -25.46 -2.89
CA LEU A 113 -10.01 -24.69 -4.12
C LEU A 113 -8.63 -24.02 -4.16
N ILE A 114 -8.00 -23.83 -3.00
CA ILE A 114 -6.64 -23.30 -2.88
C ILE A 114 -5.75 -24.19 -2.02
N ARG A 115 -4.46 -24.20 -2.35
CA ARG A 115 -3.42 -24.71 -1.45
C ARG A 115 -2.83 -23.56 -0.64
N PRO A 116 -2.60 -23.76 0.67
CA PRO A 116 -1.95 -22.76 1.49
C PRO A 116 -0.57 -22.41 0.93
N ALA A 117 -0.17 -21.16 1.12
CA ALA A 117 1.17 -20.69 0.77
C ALA A 117 2.22 -21.59 1.42
N ARG A 118 3.26 -21.97 0.66
CA ARG A 118 4.37 -22.76 1.21
C ARG A 118 5.02 -21.98 2.34
N ASN A 119 5.21 -22.62 3.49
CA ASN A 119 5.76 -21.97 4.68
C ASN A 119 7.10 -21.29 4.34
N LYS A 120 7.20 -19.98 4.65
CA LYS A 120 8.39 -19.14 4.44
C LYS A 120 9.61 -19.79 5.09
N TYR A 121 9.47 -20.26 6.33
CA TYR A 121 10.56 -20.87 7.10
C TYR A 121 11.04 -22.17 6.47
N LEU A 122 10.11 -22.99 5.98
CA LEU A 122 10.39 -24.26 5.31
C LEU A 122 11.11 -24.04 3.97
N THR A 123 10.70 -23.01 3.22
CA THR A 123 11.34 -22.62 1.96
C THR A 123 12.74 -22.05 2.22
N LEU A 124 12.91 -21.29 3.30
CA LEU A 124 14.21 -20.76 3.74
C LEU A 124 15.14 -21.87 4.20
N THR A 125 14.64 -22.89 4.91
CA THR A 125 15.43 -24.08 5.29
C THR A 125 15.84 -24.91 4.09
N TYR A 126 14.96 -25.16 3.12
CA TYR A 126 15.34 -25.88 1.89
C TYR A 126 16.37 -25.11 1.07
N ARG A 127 16.22 -23.78 0.92
CA ARG A 127 17.22 -22.94 0.23
C ARG A 127 18.54 -22.93 0.98
N GLY A 128 18.52 -22.77 2.30
CA GLY A 128 19.70 -22.82 3.16
C GLY A 128 20.42 -24.17 3.05
N ALA A 129 19.68 -25.28 3.09
CA ALA A 129 20.25 -26.63 2.94
C ALA A 129 20.84 -26.86 1.54
N ALA A 130 20.17 -26.41 0.48
CA ALA A 130 20.66 -26.52 -0.89
C ALA A 130 21.93 -25.68 -1.11
N LEU A 131 21.98 -24.46 -0.55
CA LEU A 131 23.18 -23.62 -0.58
C LEU A 131 24.31 -24.25 0.23
N ALA A 132 24.04 -24.72 1.45
CA ALA A 132 25.04 -25.39 2.27
C ALA A 132 25.61 -26.64 1.57
N ALA A 133 24.77 -27.43 0.90
CA ALA A 133 25.20 -28.57 0.09
C ALA A 133 26.05 -28.14 -1.12
N TRP A 134 25.67 -27.08 -1.83
CA TRP A 134 26.42 -26.54 -2.97
C TRP A 134 27.81 -26.01 -2.56
N PHE A 135 27.87 -25.18 -1.52
CA PHE A 135 29.13 -24.66 -0.99
C PHE A 135 29.98 -25.77 -0.37
N GLY A 136 29.37 -26.73 0.33
CA GLY A 136 30.08 -27.90 0.86
C GLY A 136 30.72 -28.74 -0.24
N ALA A 137 30.01 -28.99 -1.35
CA ALA A 137 30.53 -29.72 -2.50
C ALA A 137 31.67 -28.96 -3.20
N LEU A 138 31.53 -27.65 -3.41
CA LEU A 138 32.59 -26.83 -4.01
C LEU A 138 33.83 -26.75 -3.10
N TRP A 139 33.65 -26.62 -1.79
CA TRP A 139 34.74 -26.57 -0.81
C TRP A 139 35.51 -27.90 -0.71
N ALA A 140 34.79 -29.02 -0.68
CA ALA A 140 35.39 -30.36 -0.77
C ALA A 140 36.14 -30.56 -2.10
N GLY A 141 35.62 -30.05 -3.21
CA GLY A 141 36.30 -30.07 -4.51
C GLY A 141 37.59 -29.23 -4.54
N VAL A 142 37.59 -28.04 -3.94
CA VAL A 142 38.77 -27.15 -3.87
C VAL A 142 39.93 -27.83 -3.13
N SER A 143 39.63 -28.51 -2.02
CA SER A 143 40.61 -29.16 -1.15
C SER A 143 41.28 -30.39 -1.77
N TRP A 144 40.63 -31.03 -2.75
CA TRP A 144 41.11 -32.25 -3.42
C TRP A 144 41.60 -32.00 -4.85
N SER A 145 41.60 -30.73 -5.31
CA SER A 145 41.90 -30.37 -6.70
C SER A 145 43.37 -29.96 -6.93
N PRO A 146 43.94 -30.28 -8.12
CA PRO A 146 45.21 -29.73 -8.59
C PRO A 146 45.14 -28.20 -8.79
N ASP A 147 46.28 -27.51 -8.74
CA ASP A 147 46.33 -26.04 -8.65
C ASP A 147 45.59 -25.29 -9.77
N GLY A 148 45.59 -25.79 -11.01
CA GLY A 148 44.86 -25.18 -12.13
C GLY A 148 43.32 -25.28 -12.01
N VAL A 149 42.82 -26.38 -11.42
CA VAL A 149 41.39 -26.60 -11.18
C VAL A 149 40.92 -25.85 -9.93
N ARG A 150 41.83 -25.66 -8.96
CA ARG A 150 41.56 -24.93 -7.73
C ARG A 150 41.20 -23.46 -7.97
N VAL A 151 41.90 -22.78 -8.88
CA VAL A 151 41.62 -21.38 -9.25
C VAL A 151 40.24 -21.25 -9.92
N LEU A 152 39.88 -22.20 -10.79
CA LEU A 152 38.57 -22.23 -11.43
C LEU A 152 37.44 -22.43 -10.40
N LEU A 153 37.60 -23.38 -9.48
CA LEU A 153 36.61 -23.64 -8.42
C LEU A 153 36.47 -22.47 -7.45
N GLN A 154 37.57 -21.78 -7.10
CA GLN A 154 37.54 -20.56 -6.29
C GLN A 154 36.80 -19.43 -7.01
N ALA A 155 37.03 -19.24 -8.32
CA ALA A 155 36.31 -18.24 -9.12
C ALA A 155 34.80 -18.55 -9.19
N VAL A 156 34.42 -19.83 -9.38
CA VAL A 156 33.02 -20.27 -9.35
C VAL A 156 32.38 -20.04 -7.97
N LEU A 157 33.11 -20.29 -6.88
CA LEU A 157 32.65 -20.03 -5.51
C LEU A 157 32.34 -18.54 -5.29
N VAL A 158 33.22 -17.64 -5.73
CA VAL A 158 33.04 -16.17 -5.63
C VAL A 158 31.89 -15.67 -6.50
N LEU A 159 31.77 -16.18 -7.74
CA LEU A 159 30.63 -15.86 -8.61
C LEU A 159 29.29 -16.39 -8.05
N SER A 160 29.31 -17.54 -7.38
CA SER A 160 28.13 -18.10 -6.68
C SER A 160 27.67 -17.19 -5.53
N LEU A 161 28.62 -16.61 -4.78
CA LEU A 161 28.36 -15.62 -3.72
C LEU A 161 27.71 -14.35 -4.29
N LEU A 162 28.16 -13.86 -5.45
CA LEU A 162 27.50 -12.73 -6.15
C LEU A 162 26.09 -13.09 -6.64
N GLY A 163 25.86 -14.32 -7.12
CA GLY A 163 24.53 -14.81 -7.48
C GLY A 163 23.55 -14.90 -6.30
N LEU A 164 24.07 -15.11 -5.09
CA LEU A 164 23.31 -15.18 -3.84
C LEU A 164 22.66 -13.82 -3.48
N VAL A 165 23.35 -12.71 -3.80
CA VAL A 165 22.83 -11.34 -3.66
C VAL A 165 21.68 -11.06 -4.63
N ARG A 166 21.57 -11.80 -5.74
CA ARG A 166 20.42 -11.72 -6.67
C ARG A 166 19.27 -12.64 -6.26
N LEU A 167 19.53 -13.69 -5.47
CA LEU A 167 18.53 -14.63 -4.97
C LEU A 167 17.69 -14.05 -3.83
N SER A 168 18.15 -12.99 -3.15
CA SER A 168 17.35 -12.22 -2.17
C SER A 168 16.19 -11.46 -2.81
N ASP A 169 16.27 -11.16 -4.11
CA ASP A 169 15.19 -10.49 -4.86
C ASP A 169 14.06 -11.47 -5.26
N VAL A 170 14.26 -12.78 -5.10
CA VAL A 170 13.22 -13.79 -5.37
C VAL A 170 12.31 -13.91 -4.14
N PRO A 171 11.01 -13.54 -4.25
CA PRO A 171 10.12 -13.49 -3.10
C PRO A 171 10.10 -14.82 -2.33
N LEU A 172 10.32 -14.73 -1.01
CA LEU A 172 10.41 -15.86 -0.08
C LEU A 172 9.05 -16.51 0.23
N GLY A 173 7.96 -15.88 -0.19
CA GLY A 173 6.61 -16.44 -0.13
C GLY A 173 6.14 -16.86 -1.52
N SER A 174 5.56 -18.05 -1.63
CA SER A 174 4.68 -18.35 -2.75
C SER A 174 3.28 -17.83 -2.41
N ALA A 175 2.69 -17.01 -3.28
CA ALA A 175 1.26 -16.71 -3.17
C ALA A 175 0.44 -18.02 -3.10
N PRO A 176 -0.74 -18.02 -2.44
CA PRO A 176 -1.63 -19.17 -2.46
C PRO A 176 -1.87 -19.63 -3.89
N ARG A 177 -1.82 -20.94 -4.14
CA ARG A 177 -1.97 -21.49 -5.50
C ARG A 177 -3.32 -22.16 -5.65
N LEU A 178 -4.02 -21.86 -6.75
CA LEU A 178 -5.25 -22.55 -7.11
C LEU A 178 -5.00 -24.06 -7.31
N THR A 179 -5.90 -24.89 -6.81
CA THR A 179 -5.92 -26.33 -7.11
C THR A 179 -6.40 -26.58 -8.55
N ALA A 180 -6.43 -27.85 -9.00
CA ALA A 180 -7.06 -28.19 -10.27
C ALA A 180 -8.53 -27.76 -10.29
N GLU A 181 -9.26 -28.08 -9.22
CA GLU A 181 -10.66 -27.70 -9.01
C GLU A 181 -10.82 -26.18 -8.93
N GLY A 182 -9.97 -25.47 -8.17
CA GLY A 182 -10.00 -24.01 -8.13
C GLY A 182 -9.75 -23.36 -9.49
N ARG A 183 -8.87 -23.92 -10.32
CA ARG A 183 -8.64 -23.44 -11.69
C ARG A 183 -9.83 -23.71 -12.60
N GLN A 184 -10.51 -24.85 -12.43
CA GLN A 184 -11.71 -25.16 -13.19
C GLN A 184 -12.85 -24.21 -12.81
N ALA A 185 -13.11 -24.04 -11.51
CA ALA A 185 -14.11 -23.11 -11.01
C ALA A 185 -13.85 -21.66 -11.47
N ALA A 186 -12.59 -21.21 -11.44
CA ALA A 186 -12.21 -19.90 -11.97
C ALA A 186 -12.50 -19.74 -13.47
N ARG A 187 -12.34 -20.82 -14.27
CA ARG A 187 -12.64 -20.80 -15.71
C ARG A 187 -14.14 -20.74 -15.96
N GLU A 188 -14.92 -21.56 -15.25
CA GLU A 188 -16.38 -21.59 -15.35
C GLU A 188 -17.00 -20.22 -15.04
N TRP A 189 -16.48 -19.53 -14.02
CA TRP A 189 -16.93 -18.19 -13.66
C TRP A 189 -16.56 -17.11 -14.69
N ARG A 190 -15.38 -17.20 -15.33
CA ARG A 190 -14.98 -16.27 -16.40
C ARG A 190 -15.87 -16.40 -17.64
N THR A 191 -16.46 -17.58 -17.86
CA THR A 191 -17.37 -17.82 -18.98
C THR A 191 -18.84 -17.52 -18.65
N HIS A 192 -19.14 -17.12 -17.41
CA HIS A 192 -20.50 -16.83 -16.97
C HIS A 192 -20.87 -15.36 -17.25
N ASP A 193 -22.13 -15.09 -17.62
CA ASP A 193 -22.64 -13.74 -17.98
C ASP A 193 -22.47 -12.67 -16.87
N ARG A 194 -22.11 -13.09 -15.64
CA ARG A 194 -21.85 -12.20 -14.49
C ARG A 194 -20.38 -11.83 -14.26
N ASP A 195 -19.46 -12.21 -15.16
CA ASP A 195 -18.02 -11.87 -15.07
C ASP A 195 -17.79 -10.36 -14.88
N GLY A 196 -18.63 -9.51 -15.50
CA GLY A 196 -18.54 -8.05 -15.38
C GLY A 196 -18.68 -7.53 -13.94
N GLU A 197 -19.45 -8.19 -13.07
CA GLU A 197 -19.68 -7.76 -11.68
C GLU A 197 -18.50 -8.13 -10.76
N HIS A 198 -17.77 -9.19 -11.11
CA HIS A 198 -16.60 -9.69 -10.38
C HIS A 198 -15.27 -9.32 -11.05
N ARG A 199 -15.33 -8.51 -12.10
CA ARG A 199 -14.15 -8.07 -12.84
C ARG A 199 -13.25 -7.23 -11.93
N LEU A 200 -12.04 -7.73 -11.75
CA LEU A 200 -11.02 -7.04 -10.95
C LEU A 200 -10.61 -5.73 -11.65
N PRO A 201 -10.39 -4.64 -10.90
CA PRO A 201 -9.88 -3.39 -11.47
C PRO A 201 -8.49 -3.58 -12.09
N LYS A 202 -8.18 -2.81 -13.15
CA LYS A 202 -6.88 -2.86 -13.87
C LYS A 202 -5.68 -2.52 -12.97
N ARG A 203 -5.89 -1.70 -11.94
CA ARG A 203 -4.89 -1.37 -10.91
C ARG A 203 -5.39 -1.98 -9.60
N GLN A 204 -4.87 -3.14 -9.27
CA GLN A 204 -5.16 -3.81 -8.00
C GLN A 204 -4.25 -3.21 -6.93
N VAL A 205 -4.72 -3.17 -5.69
CA VAL A 205 -3.83 -3.09 -4.53
C VAL A 205 -3.00 -4.38 -4.61
N GLY A 206 -1.80 -4.26 -5.17
CA GLY A 206 -1.03 -5.43 -5.61
C GLY A 206 -0.46 -6.24 -4.45
N VAL A 207 0.15 -7.37 -4.79
CA VAL A 207 1.04 -8.23 -3.98
C VAL A 207 2.01 -7.43 -3.08
N ALA A 208 2.34 -6.19 -3.47
CA ALA A 208 3.17 -5.23 -2.72
C ALA A 208 2.57 -4.73 -1.40
N GLY A 209 1.34 -5.12 -1.06
CA GLY A 209 0.78 -4.90 0.26
C GLY A 209 0.25 -3.48 0.51
N PRO A 210 0.08 -3.12 1.80
CA PRO A 210 -0.82 -2.06 2.25
C PRO A 210 -0.47 -0.64 1.79
N GLU A 211 0.82 -0.37 1.62
CA GLU A 211 1.36 0.94 1.26
C GLU A 211 0.92 1.42 -0.12
N SER A 212 0.55 0.48 -1.01
CA SER A 212 -0.01 0.81 -2.33
C SER A 212 -1.46 1.28 -2.27
N ALA A 213 -2.15 1.03 -1.14
CA ALA A 213 -3.55 1.38 -0.89
C ALA A 213 -3.72 2.63 -0.01
N LEU A 214 -2.68 3.00 0.74
CA LEU A 214 -2.69 4.15 1.64
C LEU A 214 -2.28 5.44 0.91
N PRO A 215 -2.66 6.62 1.42
CA PRO A 215 -2.15 7.90 0.92
C PRO A 215 -0.65 8.11 1.26
N VAL A 216 0.12 7.05 1.57
CA VAL A 216 1.55 7.20 1.86
C VAL A 216 2.31 7.66 0.62
N ARG A 217 2.04 7.06 -0.55
CA ARG A 217 2.84 7.28 -1.77
C ARG A 217 2.14 8.09 -2.86
N GLU A 218 0.81 8.00 -2.96
CA GLU A 218 0.04 8.64 -4.05
C GLU A 218 -1.19 9.37 -3.49
N PRO A 219 -1.60 10.51 -4.11
CA PRO A 219 -2.89 11.13 -3.80
C PRO A 219 -4.05 10.15 -4.00
N ARG A 220 -5.10 10.27 -3.19
CA ARG A 220 -6.26 9.38 -3.23
C ARG A 220 -7.56 10.05 -2.85
N GLN A 221 -8.65 9.43 -3.28
CA GLN A 221 -10.01 9.76 -2.84
C GLN A 221 -10.36 8.93 -1.60
N ILE A 222 -10.84 9.59 -0.55
CA ILE A 222 -11.22 8.98 0.74
C ILE A 222 -12.67 9.35 1.03
N TRP A 223 -13.45 8.42 1.57
CA TRP A 223 -14.83 8.68 1.99
C TRP A 223 -14.91 9.31 3.38
N SER A 224 -15.49 10.50 3.44
CA SER A 224 -15.81 11.19 4.68
C SER A 224 -17.31 11.13 4.98
N SER A 225 -17.65 10.90 6.26
CA SER A 225 -19.00 11.08 6.80
C SER A 225 -19.13 12.36 7.61
N TYR A 226 -18.12 13.24 7.58
CA TYR A 226 -18.14 14.52 8.28
C TYR A 226 -19.32 15.37 7.82
N GLY A 227 -19.96 16.08 8.75
CA GLY A 227 -21.20 16.81 8.47
C GLY A 227 -22.45 15.92 8.30
N ARG A 228 -22.41 14.66 8.76
CA ARG A 228 -23.52 13.67 8.69
C ARG A 228 -23.93 13.30 7.25
N ALA A 229 -23.06 13.52 6.27
CA ALA A 229 -23.31 13.18 4.89
C ALA A 229 -22.07 12.56 4.25
N TRP A 230 -22.24 11.41 3.60
CA TRP A 230 -21.17 10.77 2.85
C TRP A 230 -20.80 11.57 1.62
N HIS A 231 -19.51 11.88 1.51
CA HIS A 231 -18.92 12.51 0.35
C HIS A 231 -17.47 12.06 0.18
N VAL A 232 -16.94 12.25 -1.03
CA VAL A 232 -15.56 11.91 -1.36
C VAL A 232 -14.68 13.15 -1.20
N VAL A 233 -13.52 12.96 -0.60
CA VAL A 233 -12.53 14.00 -0.34
C VAL A 233 -11.20 13.60 -0.96
N ASP A 234 -10.54 14.53 -1.65
CA ASP A 234 -9.20 14.30 -2.19
C ASP A 234 -8.16 14.46 -1.07
N ALA A 235 -7.48 13.36 -0.73
CA ALA A 235 -6.36 13.29 0.19
C ALA A 235 -5.03 13.34 -0.58
N GLY A 236 -4.19 14.32 -0.24
CA GLY A 236 -2.82 14.37 -0.74
C GLY A 236 -1.91 13.32 -0.09
N PRO A 237 -0.78 12.96 -0.71
CA PRO A 237 0.14 11.97 -0.16
C PRO A 237 0.78 12.46 1.16
N LEU A 238 1.22 11.52 2.00
CA LEU A 238 1.99 11.78 3.21
C LEU A 238 3.35 12.39 2.88
N ASP A 239 3.98 11.93 1.79
CA ASP A 239 5.24 12.49 1.32
C ASP A 239 5.09 13.99 1.01
N PRO A 240 6.10 14.81 1.37
CA PRO A 240 6.12 16.20 0.92
C PRO A 240 6.09 16.22 -0.61
N PRO A 241 5.46 17.24 -1.21
CA PRO A 241 5.45 17.38 -2.67
C PRO A 241 6.90 17.31 -3.18
N ARG A 242 7.20 16.24 -3.91
CA ARG A 242 8.55 15.97 -4.38
C ARG A 242 8.96 17.04 -5.38
N TRP A 243 10.25 17.36 -5.36
CA TRP A 243 10.88 18.18 -6.38
C TRP A 243 10.94 17.38 -7.68
N GLY A 244 9.85 17.39 -8.43
CA GLY A 244 9.82 16.70 -9.71
C GLY A 244 9.75 15.18 -9.63
N HIS A 245 9.53 14.55 -10.78
CA HIS A 245 9.58 13.09 -10.91
C HIS A 245 11.04 12.61 -11.02
N LEU A 246 11.32 11.37 -10.59
CA LEU A 246 12.63 10.72 -10.71
C LEU A 246 13.25 10.84 -12.12
N TRP A 247 12.41 10.80 -13.17
CA TRP A 247 12.85 10.96 -14.56
C TRP A 247 13.51 12.32 -14.83
N GLN A 248 13.13 13.37 -14.12
CA GLN A 248 13.72 14.71 -14.26
C GLN A 248 15.15 14.74 -13.72
N PHE A 249 15.45 13.98 -12.66
CA PHE A 249 16.81 13.77 -12.16
C PHE A 249 17.64 12.91 -13.10
N VAL A 250 17.05 11.89 -13.73
CA VAL A 250 17.71 11.07 -14.74
C VAL A 250 18.07 11.90 -15.98
N VAL A 251 17.14 12.72 -16.48
CA VAL A 251 17.39 13.64 -17.61
C VAL A 251 18.49 14.64 -17.25
N LEU A 252 18.47 15.19 -16.05
CA LEU A 252 19.52 16.08 -15.55
C LEU A 252 20.88 15.36 -15.50
N ALA A 253 20.96 14.17 -14.91
CA ALA A 253 22.18 13.39 -14.80
C ALA A 253 22.75 12.99 -16.17
N VAL A 254 21.89 12.62 -17.12
CA VAL A 254 22.28 12.33 -18.51
C VAL A 254 22.80 13.59 -19.20
N THR A 255 22.14 14.73 -19.03
CA THR A 255 22.55 15.98 -19.66
C THR A 255 23.90 16.47 -19.11
N VAL A 256 24.08 16.39 -17.79
CA VAL A 256 25.35 16.70 -17.12
C VAL A 256 26.44 15.71 -17.55
N GLY A 257 26.13 14.41 -17.66
CA GLY A 257 27.06 13.38 -18.12
C GLY A 257 27.50 13.59 -19.56
N VAL A 258 26.57 13.89 -20.47
CA VAL A 258 26.87 14.20 -21.88
C VAL A 258 27.69 15.48 -22.00
N GLY A 259 27.35 16.53 -21.24
CA GLY A 259 28.13 17.78 -21.20
C GLY A 259 29.55 17.58 -20.67
N PHE A 260 29.70 16.76 -19.62
CA PHE A 260 31.00 16.42 -19.04
C PHE A 260 31.87 15.60 -20.01
N VAL A 261 31.29 14.58 -20.67
CA VAL A 261 32.02 13.77 -21.66
C VAL A 261 32.43 14.62 -22.86
N ALA A 262 31.55 15.50 -23.37
CA ALA A 262 31.89 16.43 -24.44
C ALA A 262 33.05 17.37 -24.05
N MET A 263 33.01 17.93 -22.85
CA MET A 263 34.09 18.77 -22.30
C MET A 263 35.43 17.99 -22.20
N LEU A 264 35.39 16.74 -21.73
CA LEU A 264 36.56 15.88 -21.59
C LEU A 264 37.17 15.49 -22.94
N VAL A 265 36.33 15.17 -23.93
CA VAL A 265 36.75 14.88 -25.30
C VAL A 265 37.40 16.10 -25.94
N VAL A 266 36.81 17.29 -25.83
CA VAL A 266 37.40 18.54 -26.35
C VAL A 266 38.74 18.84 -25.66
N SER A 267 38.82 18.67 -24.33
CA SER A 267 40.04 18.88 -23.56
C SER A 267 41.19 17.93 -23.93
N LEU A 268 40.84 16.69 -24.31
CA LEU A 268 41.82 15.65 -24.67
C LEU A 268 42.21 15.64 -26.15
N THR A 269 41.39 16.19 -27.05
CA THR A 269 41.56 16.00 -28.51
C THR A 269 41.96 17.24 -29.31
N ALA A 270 41.81 18.48 -28.80
CA ALA A 270 42.25 19.67 -29.54
C ALA A 270 42.48 20.93 -28.68
N ARG A 271 43.44 21.78 -29.08
CA ARG A 271 43.40 23.22 -28.76
C ARG A 271 42.22 23.82 -29.56
N PRO A 272 41.17 24.36 -28.93
CA PRO A 272 39.98 24.77 -29.66
C PRO A 272 40.22 26.11 -30.38
N PRO A 273 39.79 26.27 -31.65
CA PRO A 273 39.97 27.51 -32.41
C PRO A 273 38.97 28.62 -32.05
N TYR A 274 37.92 28.36 -31.28
CA TYR A 274 36.92 29.37 -30.90
C TYR A 274 36.30 29.09 -29.51
N GLY A 275 36.14 30.13 -28.69
CA GLY A 275 35.80 30.04 -27.25
C GLY A 275 34.32 29.82 -26.89
N TRP A 276 33.40 29.82 -27.84
CA TRP A 276 31.94 29.75 -27.57
C TRP A 276 31.43 28.34 -27.21
N GLU A 277 32.19 27.29 -27.53
CA GLU A 277 31.82 25.90 -27.23
C GLU A 277 31.86 25.59 -25.72
N TRP A 278 32.66 26.34 -24.95
CA TRP A 278 32.76 26.20 -23.49
C TRP A 278 31.58 26.85 -22.75
N ASP A 279 30.94 27.86 -23.33
CA ASP A 279 29.88 28.64 -22.69
C ASP A 279 28.47 28.06 -22.92
N THR A 280 28.26 27.29 -23.99
CA THR A 280 26.93 26.78 -24.35
C THR A 280 26.44 25.63 -23.46
N ALA A 281 27.32 24.72 -23.03
CA ALA A 281 26.93 23.59 -22.19
C ALA A 281 26.50 24.00 -20.76
N PRO A 282 27.18 24.92 -20.05
CA PRO A 282 26.71 25.45 -18.76
C PRO A 282 25.38 26.20 -18.89
N VAL A 283 25.20 26.97 -19.98
CA VAL A 283 23.97 27.74 -20.23
C VAL A 283 22.79 26.82 -20.53
N LEU A 284 22.95 25.80 -21.38
CA LEU A 284 21.92 24.80 -21.64
C LEU A 284 21.56 24.00 -20.38
N THR A 285 22.56 23.61 -19.59
CA THR A 285 22.35 22.94 -18.30
C THR A 285 21.60 23.85 -17.32
N GLY A 286 21.96 25.14 -17.27
CA GLY A 286 21.29 26.16 -16.48
C GLY A 286 19.83 26.36 -16.90
N VAL A 287 19.55 26.46 -18.20
CA VAL A 287 18.19 26.58 -18.75
C VAL A 287 17.36 25.32 -18.47
N LEU A 288 17.93 24.13 -18.63
CA LEU A 288 17.27 22.87 -18.28
C LEU A 288 16.96 22.78 -16.78
N LEU A 289 17.92 23.10 -15.92
CA LEU A 289 17.73 23.19 -14.47
C LEU A 289 16.62 24.19 -14.13
N TRP A 290 16.63 25.37 -14.74
CA TRP A 290 15.63 26.40 -14.48
C TRP A 290 14.25 25.98 -14.95
N SER A 291 14.13 25.40 -16.15
CA SER A 291 12.86 24.94 -16.71
C SER A 291 12.25 23.75 -15.95
N LEU A 292 13.07 22.89 -15.34
CA LEU A 292 12.63 21.78 -14.48
C LEU A 292 12.31 22.26 -13.05
N TRP A 293 13.10 23.19 -12.53
CA TRP A 293 12.99 23.66 -11.15
C TRP A 293 11.83 24.63 -10.94
N LEU A 294 11.54 25.53 -11.89
CA LEU A 294 10.48 26.54 -11.74
C LEU A 294 9.09 25.91 -11.53
N PRO A 295 8.64 24.95 -12.36
CA PRO A 295 7.33 24.32 -12.19
C PRO A 295 7.24 23.54 -10.87
N ALA A 296 8.29 22.78 -10.53
CA ALA A 296 8.36 22.04 -9.27
C ALA A 296 8.27 22.97 -8.06
N ARG A 297 9.03 24.08 -8.08
CA ARG A 297 9.00 25.10 -7.03
C ARG A 297 7.64 25.79 -6.94
N ARG A 298 7.00 26.12 -8.07
CA ARG A 298 5.64 26.70 -8.09
C ARG A 298 4.62 25.76 -7.46
N HIS A 299 4.66 24.46 -7.76
CA HIS A 299 3.79 23.47 -7.14
C HIS A 299 3.98 23.37 -5.63
N VAL A 300 5.23 23.39 -5.14
CA VAL A 300 5.53 23.38 -3.70
C VAL A 300 5.08 24.67 -3.02
N LEU A 301 5.31 25.82 -3.66
CA LEU A 301 4.95 27.14 -3.11
C LEU A 301 3.43 27.39 -3.10
N ALA A 302 2.68 26.78 -4.02
CA ALA A 302 1.22 26.83 -4.04
C ALA A 302 0.58 26.18 -2.80
N VAL A 303 1.30 25.27 -2.12
CA VAL A 303 0.87 24.70 -0.85
C VAL A 303 1.24 25.67 0.29
N PRO A 304 0.30 26.03 1.18
CA PRO A 304 0.58 26.94 2.30
C PRO A 304 1.64 26.34 3.24
N ASP A 305 2.56 27.20 3.73
CA ASP A 305 3.59 26.78 4.69
C ASP A 305 3.02 26.64 6.11
N GLU A 306 1.95 27.37 6.43
CA GLU A 306 1.24 27.29 7.69
C GLU A 306 -0.27 27.29 7.43
N SER A 307 -0.98 26.42 8.14
CA SER A 307 -2.44 26.38 8.14
C SER A 307 -2.92 26.02 9.54
N SER A 308 -4.03 26.64 9.95
CA SER A 308 -4.77 26.26 11.15
C SER A 308 -6.22 26.06 10.78
N PHE A 309 -6.75 24.89 11.05
CA PHE A 309 -8.15 24.59 10.76
C PHE A 309 -8.70 23.58 11.76
N ARG A 310 -10.02 23.64 11.92
CA ARG A 310 -10.80 22.63 12.64
C ARG A 310 -11.34 21.65 11.63
N GLY A 311 -10.97 20.39 11.77
CA GLY A 311 -11.25 19.34 10.79
C GLY A 311 -11.67 18.03 11.45
N ALA A 312 -11.99 17.03 10.64
CA ALA A 312 -12.33 15.69 11.13
C ALA A 312 -11.32 14.66 10.66
N VAL A 313 -10.95 13.73 11.53
CA VAL A 313 -10.12 12.58 11.17
C VAL A 313 -10.97 11.64 10.30
N ILE A 314 -10.62 11.47 9.03
CA ILE A 314 -11.41 10.66 8.07
C ILE A 314 -10.79 9.28 7.80
N SER A 315 -9.49 9.15 8.04
CA SER A 315 -8.76 7.89 7.89
C SER A 315 -7.58 7.84 8.85
N ARG A 316 -7.26 6.64 9.33
CA ARG A 316 -6.12 6.38 10.20
C ARG A 316 -5.42 5.09 9.77
N TRP A 317 -4.10 5.12 9.76
CA TRP A 317 -3.29 3.95 9.49
C TRP A 317 -1.95 4.01 10.21
N ASP A 318 -1.40 2.84 10.46
CA ASP A 318 -0.10 2.67 11.09
C ASP A 318 0.79 1.87 10.12
N TYR A 319 2.08 2.22 9.99
CA TYR A 319 3.05 1.43 9.22
C TYR A 319 4.41 1.37 9.94
N ASP A 320 5.11 0.26 9.77
CA ASP A 320 6.41 0.04 10.39
C ASP A 320 7.54 0.32 9.37
N THR A 321 8.56 1.07 9.78
CA THR A 321 9.83 1.16 9.07
C THR A 321 10.91 0.43 9.86
N HIS A 322 11.75 -0.29 9.11
CA HIS A 322 12.82 -1.10 9.66
C HIS A 322 14.17 -0.42 9.44
N TYR A 323 14.95 -0.27 10.51
CA TYR A 323 16.32 0.22 10.44
C TYR A 323 17.27 -0.86 10.95
N ASP A 324 18.26 -1.18 10.11
CA ASP A 324 19.30 -2.16 10.44
C ASP A 324 20.36 -1.60 11.40
N ASP A 325 20.49 -0.28 11.54
CA ASP A 325 21.51 0.32 12.42
C ASP A 325 21.04 1.63 13.09
N PRO A 326 20.73 1.62 14.41
CA PRO A 326 20.59 0.44 15.28
C PRO A 326 19.34 -0.38 14.89
N HIS A 327 19.33 -1.70 15.20
CA HIS A 327 18.21 -2.62 14.92
C HIS A 327 16.90 -2.19 15.60
N THR A 328 16.16 -1.31 14.92
CA THR A 328 15.02 -0.59 15.49
C THR A 328 13.87 -0.66 14.52
N ASP A 329 12.72 -1.07 15.03
CA ASP A 329 11.46 -0.93 14.31
C ASP A 329 10.80 0.36 14.77
N VAL A 330 10.38 1.19 13.81
CA VAL A 330 9.67 2.43 14.07
C VAL A 330 8.26 2.31 13.53
N THR A 331 7.28 2.30 14.43
CA THR A 331 5.86 2.39 14.05
C THR A 331 5.49 3.85 13.87
N HIS A 332 5.06 4.21 12.65
CA HIS A 332 4.54 5.53 12.30
C HIS A 332 3.02 5.53 12.44
N TYR A 333 2.48 6.42 13.25
CA TYR A 333 1.04 6.61 13.42
C TYR A 333 0.58 7.79 12.57
N CYS A 334 -0.27 7.51 11.60
CA CYS A 334 -0.68 8.49 10.60
C CYS A 334 -2.19 8.66 10.54
N CYS A 335 -2.62 9.85 10.15
CA CYS A 335 -4.04 10.12 9.88
C CYS A 335 -4.22 11.08 8.71
N SER A 336 -5.42 11.02 8.11
CA SER A 336 -5.90 12.00 7.15
C SER A 336 -7.00 12.82 7.80
N ILE A 337 -6.88 14.14 7.70
CA ILE A 337 -7.80 15.10 8.32
C ILE A 337 -8.44 15.93 7.21
N GLU A 338 -9.76 15.93 7.15
CA GLU A 338 -10.52 16.79 6.25
C GLU A 338 -10.54 18.23 6.76
N ASP A 339 -10.19 19.16 5.88
CA ASP A 339 -10.47 20.57 6.05
C ASP A 339 -11.83 20.91 5.40
N PRO A 340 -12.86 21.22 6.20
CA PRO A 340 -14.21 21.45 5.68
C PRO A 340 -14.32 22.70 4.79
N ALA A 341 -13.44 23.69 4.97
CA ALA A 341 -13.49 24.92 4.18
C ALA A 341 -13.07 24.65 2.73
N THR A 342 -12.11 23.74 2.53
CA THR A 342 -11.55 23.44 1.21
C THR A 342 -12.05 22.12 0.63
N ARG A 343 -12.74 21.29 1.43
CA ARG A 343 -13.13 19.90 1.09
C ARG A 343 -11.94 19.09 0.57
N LYS A 344 -10.77 19.32 1.17
CA LYS A 344 -9.54 18.57 0.91
C LYS A 344 -9.11 17.88 2.18
N ALA A 345 -8.43 16.75 2.03
CA ALA A 345 -7.84 16.03 3.14
C ALA A 345 -6.31 16.14 3.13
N TRP A 346 -5.77 16.29 4.32
CA TRP A 346 -4.34 16.37 4.56
C TRP A 346 -3.89 15.17 5.37
N SER A 347 -3.01 14.37 4.80
CA SER A 347 -2.36 13.26 5.47
C SER A 347 -1.11 13.71 6.23
N PHE A 348 -0.97 13.21 7.45
CA PHE A 348 0.12 13.57 8.35
C PHE A 348 0.62 12.36 9.14
N GLU A 349 1.91 12.37 9.46
CA GLU A 349 2.48 11.57 10.53
C GLU A 349 2.25 12.35 11.84
N VAL A 350 1.55 11.71 12.77
CA VAL A 350 1.10 12.34 14.01
C VAL A 350 2.04 12.01 15.16
N ASP A 351 2.52 10.78 15.18
CA ASP A 351 3.49 10.32 16.17
C ASP A 351 4.30 9.14 15.63
N ARG A 352 5.42 8.86 16.30
CA ARG A 352 6.29 7.74 15.99
C ARG A 352 6.69 7.03 17.27
N TRP A 353 6.77 5.72 17.20
CA TRP A 353 7.20 4.91 18.33
C TRP A 353 8.31 3.95 17.91
N SER A 354 9.50 4.18 18.46
CA SER A 354 10.68 3.35 18.24
C SER A 354 10.72 2.22 19.27
N ARG A 355 10.92 1.00 18.79
CA ARG A 355 11.08 -0.19 19.64
C ARG A 355 12.23 -1.07 19.15
N PRO A 356 12.88 -1.86 20.04
CA PRO A 356 13.78 -2.91 19.62
C PRO A 356 13.05 -3.90 18.70
N MET A 357 13.70 -4.35 17.63
CA MET A 357 13.12 -5.23 16.59
C MET A 357 12.44 -6.50 17.13
N PHE A 358 12.91 -7.02 18.26
CA PHE A 358 12.35 -8.25 18.88
C PHE A 358 11.25 -7.98 19.91
N SER A 359 10.91 -6.72 20.16
CA SER A 359 9.84 -6.36 21.09
C SER A 359 8.46 -6.56 20.43
N ARG A 360 7.56 -7.24 21.15
CA ARG A 360 6.14 -7.34 20.79
C ARG A 360 5.29 -6.26 21.45
N GLU A 361 5.92 -5.30 22.11
CA GLU A 361 5.19 -4.22 22.75
C GLU A 361 4.38 -3.44 21.70
N ALA A 362 3.29 -2.85 22.17
CA ALA A 362 2.49 -1.91 21.41
C ALA A 362 2.21 -0.71 22.32
N ASN A 363 2.28 0.50 21.77
CA ASN A 363 1.92 1.69 22.51
C ASN A 363 0.42 1.98 22.35
N SER A 364 -0.39 1.44 23.27
CA SER A 364 -1.85 1.61 23.26
C SER A 364 -2.28 3.07 23.37
N GLN A 365 -1.51 3.92 24.07
CA GLN A 365 -1.82 5.33 24.22
C GLN A 365 -1.71 6.09 22.89
N LEU A 366 -0.65 5.82 22.11
CA LEU A 366 -0.49 6.41 20.78
C LEU A 366 -1.47 5.80 19.79
N LYS A 367 -1.69 4.49 19.89
CA LYS A 367 -2.68 3.77 19.08
C LYS A 367 -4.06 4.40 19.25
N ASP A 368 -4.53 4.69 20.44
CA ASP A 368 -5.90 5.17 20.64
C ASP A 368 -6.02 6.70 20.76
N ARG A 369 -4.96 7.43 20.37
CA ARG A 369 -4.89 8.89 20.50
C ARG A 369 -5.91 9.62 19.64
N PHE A 370 -6.13 9.15 18.42
CA PHE A 370 -7.09 9.69 17.46
C PHE A 370 -7.90 8.56 16.84
N ARG A 371 -9.21 8.77 16.67
CA ARG A 371 -10.14 7.88 15.99
C ARG A 371 -10.80 8.56 14.80
N VAL A 372 -11.21 7.79 13.81
CA VAL A 372 -11.99 8.31 12.70
C VAL A 372 -13.32 8.85 13.21
N GLY A 373 -13.62 10.08 12.82
CA GLY A 373 -14.75 10.87 13.28
C GLY A 373 -14.40 11.86 14.39
N ASP A 374 -13.22 11.78 15.02
CA ASP A 374 -12.78 12.80 15.98
C ASP A 374 -12.64 14.14 15.26
N VAL A 375 -13.20 15.18 15.86
CA VAL A 375 -13.01 16.56 15.42
C VAL A 375 -11.77 17.10 16.12
N VAL A 376 -10.82 17.59 15.33
CA VAL A 376 -9.50 18.01 15.79
C VAL A 376 -9.22 19.45 15.36
N ASP A 377 -8.62 20.21 16.26
CA ASP A 377 -7.99 21.49 15.93
C ASP A 377 -6.54 21.23 15.55
N VAL A 378 -6.19 21.58 14.31
CA VAL A 378 -4.88 21.29 13.73
C VAL A 378 -4.17 22.60 13.41
N HIS A 379 -2.94 22.73 13.91
CA HIS A 379 -1.98 23.71 13.45
C HIS A 379 -0.82 22.96 12.78
N CYS A 380 -0.67 23.13 11.47
CA CYS A 380 0.26 22.35 10.67
C CYS A 380 0.94 23.17 9.58
N SER A 381 1.96 22.55 8.97
CA SER A 381 2.58 22.98 7.74
C SER A 381 2.22 22.00 6.64
N PRO A 382 1.18 22.25 5.83
CA PRO A 382 0.79 21.39 4.72
C PRO A 382 1.94 21.16 3.73
N ARG A 383 2.71 22.22 3.43
CA ARG A 383 3.88 22.15 2.54
C ARG A 383 4.94 21.17 3.02
N ARG A 384 5.22 21.16 4.33
CA ARG A 384 6.22 20.28 4.95
C ARG A 384 5.63 18.98 5.49
N ARG A 385 4.31 18.78 5.35
CA ARG A 385 3.54 17.65 5.89
C ARG A 385 3.78 17.43 7.39
N LYS A 386 3.98 18.53 8.13
CA LYS A 386 4.33 18.49 9.55
C LYS A 386 3.24 19.08 10.41
N ILE A 387 2.76 18.31 11.38
CA ILE A 387 1.89 18.85 12.44
C ILE A 387 2.77 19.59 13.44
N ARG A 388 2.37 20.82 13.79
CA ARG A 388 3.00 21.59 14.88
C ARG A 388 2.23 21.39 16.18
N ARG A 389 0.90 21.37 16.10
CA ARG A 389 0.00 21.08 17.22
C ARG A 389 -1.27 20.44 16.71
N ILE A 390 -1.76 19.45 17.44
CA ILE A 390 -3.06 18.82 17.20
C ILE A 390 -3.72 18.53 18.54
N SER A 391 -4.97 18.93 18.68
CA SER A 391 -5.80 18.68 19.87
C SER A 391 -7.19 18.22 19.47
N VAL A 392 -7.73 17.26 20.22
CA VAL A 392 -9.11 16.80 20.02
C VAL A 392 -10.06 17.87 20.55
N ALA A 393 -10.92 18.38 19.67
CA ALA A 393 -11.98 19.33 20.00
C ALA A 393 -13.27 18.59 20.38
N GLU A 394 -13.64 17.55 19.62
CA GLU A 394 -14.78 16.69 19.92
C GLU A 394 -14.37 15.24 19.67
N ALA A 395 -14.40 14.41 20.72
CA ALA A 395 -14.07 13.00 20.63
C ALA A 395 -15.32 12.17 20.29
N VAL A 396 -15.16 11.17 19.43
CA VAL A 396 -16.17 10.12 19.25
C VAL A 396 -16.25 9.29 20.54
N SER A 397 -17.46 8.89 20.94
CA SER A 397 -17.66 8.08 22.15
C SER A 397 -16.76 6.84 22.10
N ARG A 398 -16.04 6.59 23.20
CA ARG A 398 -15.10 5.46 23.34
C ARG A 398 -15.79 4.14 23.69
N THR A 399 -17.11 4.17 23.91
CA THR A 399 -17.91 2.98 24.22
C THR A 399 -18.14 2.14 22.97
N ASP A 400 -17.68 0.89 23.04
CA ASP A 400 -17.83 -0.28 22.15
C ASP A 400 -16.58 -0.64 21.34
#